data_AF-A0A0Q8VWD7-F1
#
_entry.id   AF-A0A0Q8VWD7-F1
#
_cell.length_a   1.000
_cell.length_b   1.000
_cell.length_c   1.000
_cell.angle_alpha   90.00
_cell.angle_beta   90.00
_cell.angle_gamma   90.00
#
_symmetry.space_group_name_H-M   'P 1'
#
loop_
_entity.id
_entity.type
_entity.pdbx_description
1 polymer ?
#
loop_
_entity_poly.entity_id
_entity_poly.type
_entity_poly.pdbx_seq_one_letter_code
_entity_poly.pdbx_strand_id
1 'polypeptide(L)'
;MSTTEMDAAFARGVRAELTAIGTNNSRLQRRQRRVRTVAWSLSAVVVAGATTGAAVIVNSLPGTTTVAPLGDIVSATNTGTASIDLGFAPANATVVIVDLTCVSDDGMVFLQTVPGAGYEGPDTVGMDCAVVERTTHIENGLPPLAGTTSITIAADPGTTWKATAQYATSTTTEWGVNANGQSYGVPNVNGVPDLTPAIASNGEWGYVFSEDVMAMEQEGFINVYESDGTTVVGQQPIQIAENIPLDETKIPRSLPFSTDSD
;
A
#
# COMPACT_ATOMS: atom_id res chain seq x y z
N MET A 1 -34.56 -19.19 7.24
CA MET A 1 -33.61 -18.95 8.36
C MET A 1 -32.48 -19.94 8.17
N SER A 2 -31.34 -19.50 7.65
CA SER A 2 -30.17 -20.36 7.40
C SER A 2 -29.02 -19.81 8.21
N THR A 3 -28.63 -20.52 9.26
CA THR A 3 -27.42 -20.25 10.03
C THR A 3 -26.23 -20.68 9.20
N THR A 4 -25.43 -19.73 8.74
CA THR A 4 -24.13 -20.00 8.10
C THR A 4 -23.21 -20.58 9.14
N GLU A 5 -23.02 -21.90 9.11
CA GLU A 5 -22.04 -22.57 9.96
C GLU A 5 -20.64 -22.26 9.41
N MET A 6 -19.77 -21.76 10.28
CA MET A 6 -18.40 -21.38 9.95
C MET A 6 -17.60 -22.61 9.51
N ASP A 7 -16.87 -22.49 8.39
CA ASP A 7 -16.08 -23.58 7.81
C ASP A 7 -15.11 -24.18 8.85
N ALA A 8 -15.16 -25.51 9.00
CA ALA A 8 -14.44 -26.23 10.05
C ALA A 8 -12.92 -26.29 9.82
N ALA A 9 -12.43 -26.02 8.60
CA ALA A 9 -11.00 -25.87 8.34
C ALA A 9 -10.51 -24.48 8.76
N PHE A 10 -11.28 -23.44 8.45
CA PHE A 10 -11.04 -22.07 8.92
C PHE A 10 -11.05 -21.99 10.45
N ALA A 11 -12.08 -22.54 11.10
CA ALA A 11 -12.20 -22.52 12.55
C ALA A 11 -11.12 -23.36 13.27
N ARG A 12 -10.52 -24.35 12.58
CA ARG A 12 -9.34 -25.07 13.08
C ARG A 12 -8.05 -24.28 12.86
N GLY A 13 -7.92 -23.58 11.74
CA GLY A 13 -6.79 -22.68 11.47
C GLY A 13 -6.71 -21.55 12.50
N VAL A 14 -7.84 -20.91 12.81
CA VAL A 14 -7.92 -19.86 13.83
C VAL A 14 -7.62 -20.40 15.22
N ARG A 15 -8.18 -21.57 15.61
CA ARG A 15 -7.87 -22.18 16.91
C ARG A 15 -6.42 -22.61 17.03
N ALA A 16 -5.86 -23.21 15.98
CA ALA A 16 -4.45 -23.60 15.96
C ALA A 16 -3.53 -22.38 16.12
N GLU A 17 -3.87 -21.26 15.48
CA GLU A 17 -3.07 -20.04 15.56
C GLU A 17 -3.24 -19.31 16.91
N LEU A 18 -4.45 -19.26 17.47
CA LEU A 18 -4.69 -18.71 18.82
C LEU A 18 -3.99 -19.53 19.91
N THR A 19 -3.81 -20.84 19.71
CA THR A 19 -3.05 -21.70 20.63
C THR A 19 -1.53 -21.52 20.47
N ALA A 20 -1.07 -21.03 19.31
CA ALA A 20 0.34 -20.80 19.02
C ALA A 20 0.85 -19.42 19.47
N ILE A 21 -0.04 -18.51 19.85
CA ILE A 21 0.32 -17.20 20.44
C ILE A 21 1.10 -17.45 21.74
N GLY A 22 2.38 -17.05 21.74
CA GLY A 22 3.32 -17.27 22.85
C GLY A 22 4.33 -18.41 22.64
N THR A 23 4.33 -19.09 21.49
CA THR A 23 5.31 -20.14 21.16
C THR A 23 6.17 -19.79 19.93
N ASN A 24 7.35 -20.40 19.80
CA ASN A 24 8.31 -20.15 18.70
C ASN A 24 7.80 -20.50 17.28
N ASN A 25 6.60 -21.06 17.15
CA ASN A 25 6.05 -21.58 15.90
C ASN A 25 5.01 -20.65 15.25
N SER A 26 4.67 -19.51 15.85
CA SER A 26 3.69 -18.58 15.26
C SER A 26 4.24 -17.94 13.98
N ARG A 27 3.51 -18.12 12.87
CA ARG A 27 3.85 -17.55 11.55
C ARG A 27 3.52 -16.05 11.50
N LEU A 28 2.55 -15.60 12.29
CA LEU A 28 2.20 -14.17 12.45
C LEU A 28 3.37 -13.36 13.02
N GLN A 29 4.05 -13.87 14.05
CA GLN A 29 5.24 -13.18 14.60
C GLN A 29 6.38 -13.07 13.58
N ARG A 30 6.59 -14.06 12.70
CA ARG A 30 7.58 -13.94 11.62
C ARG A 30 7.20 -12.89 10.58
N ARG A 31 5.91 -12.76 10.26
CA ARG A 31 5.40 -11.78 9.30
C ARG A 31 5.49 -10.35 9.83
N GLN A 32 5.20 -10.15 11.12
CA GLN A 32 5.34 -8.86 11.79
C GLN A 32 6.81 -8.45 12.03
N ARG A 33 7.74 -9.42 12.09
CA ARG A 33 9.19 -9.13 12.18
C ARG A 33 9.78 -8.47 10.93
N ARG A 34 9.16 -8.63 9.75
CA ARG A 34 9.68 -8.11 8.47
C ARG A 34 8.96 -6.87 7.94
N VAL A 35 7.79 -6.52 8.46
CA VAL A 35 7.03 -5.32 8.06
C VAL A 35 7.19 -4.23 9.12
N ARG A 36 8.43 -3.77 9.31
CA ARG A 36 8.73 -2.60 10.16
C ARG A 36 8.66 -1.33 9.32
N THR A 37 7.44 -0.92 9.04
CA THR A 37 7.11 0.47 8.73
C THR A 37 5.87 0.77 9.58
N VAL A 38 5.87 1.89 10.29
CA VAL A 38 4.67 2.37 11.00
C VAL A 38 3.61 2.63 9.92
N ALA A 39 2.79 1.62 9.65
CA ALA A 39 1.62 1.76 8.82
C ALA A 39 0.51 2.28 9.72
N TRP A 40 0.35 3.61 9.75
CA TRP A 40 -0.94 4.19 10.07
C TRP A 40 -1.92 3.67 9.02
N SER A 41 -2.68 2.63 9.35
CA SER A 41 -3.75 2.17 8.48
C SER A 41 -4.90 3.17 8.55
N LEU A 42 -4.73 4.34 7.92
CA LEU A 42 -5.85 4.87 7.16
C LEU A 42 -6.22 3.74 6.22
N SER A 43 -7.41 3.18 6.41
CA SER A 43 -7.92 2.14 5.53
C SER A 43 -8.04 2.78 4.14
N ALA A 44 -6.95 2.72 3.37
CA ALA A 44 -6.97 3.00 1.95
C ALA A 44 -7.99 2.02 1.38
N VAL A 45 -9.12 2.55 0.94
CA VAL A 45 -10.20 1.78 0.34
C VAL A 45 -9.63 1.15 -0.92
N VAL A 46 -9.15 -0.09 -0.81
CA VAL A 46 -8.85 -0.94 -1.95
C VAL A 46 -10.21 -1.33 -2.53
N VAL A 47 -10.67 -0.60 -3.54
CA VAL A 47 -11.86 -0.99 -4.31
C VAL A 47 -11.46 -2.13 -5.24
N ALA A 48 -11.43 -3.35 -4.70
CA ALA A 48 -11.62 -4.54 -5.52
C ALA A 48 -13.08 -4.52 -5.99
N GLY A 49 -13.29 -4.42 -7.30
CA GLY A 49 -14.60 -4.23 -7.90
C GLY A 49 -15.65 -5.25 -7.44
N ALA A 50 -16.68 -4.77 -6.73
CA ALA A 50 -17.99 -5.41 -6.68
C ALA A 50 -19.07 -4.40 -6.29
N THR A 51 -20.18 -4.50 -6.99
CA THR A 51 -21.36 -3.63 -7.07
C THR A 51 -22.15 -3.47 -5.75
N THR A 52 -22.25 -2.24 -5.23
CA THR A 52 -23.49 -1.52 -4.81
C THR A 52 -23.12 -0.22 -4.08
N GLY A 53 -23.38 0.95 -4.69
CA GLY A 53 -23.47 2.27 -4.03
C GLY A 53 -22.20 2.92 -3.45
N ALA A 54 -21.29 2.16 -2.81
CA ALA A 54 -20.13 2.71 -2.08
C ALA A 54 -18.94 3.08 -2.99
N ALA A 55 -18.80 2.45 -4.16
CA ALA A 55 -17.67 2.68 -5.06
C ALA A 55 -17.73 4.05 -5.79
N VAL A 56 -18.88 4.73 -5.79
CA VAL A 56 -19.06 5.98 -6.55
C VAL A 56 -18.48 7.21 -5.84
N ILE A 57 -18.42 7.21 -4.51
CA ILE A 57 -18.06 8.41 -3.73
C ILE A 57 -16.55 8.71 -3.81
N VAL A 58 -15.69 7.68 -3.83
CA VAL A 58 -14.23 7.85 -3.78
C VAL A 58 -13.65 8.47 -5.07
N ASN A 59 -14.22 8.13 -6.23
CA ASN A 59 -13.73 8.63 -7.52
C ASN A 59 -14.04 10.13 -7.75
N SER A 60 -14.84 10.75 -6.88
CA SER A 60 -15.17 12.17 -6.89
C SER A 60 -14.53 12.98 -5.76
N LEU A 61 -13.70 12.36 -4.91
CA LEU A 61 -13.00 13.10 -3.86
C LEU A 61 -11.90 13.98 -4.48
N PRO A 62 -11.72 15.22 -3.98
CA PRO A 62 -10.56 16.02 -4.35
C PRO A 62 -9.25 15.30 -4.02
N GLY A 63 -8.21 15.51 -4.82
CA GLY A 63 -6.93 14.82 -4.65
C GLY A 63 -6.89 13.39 -5.18
N THR A 64 -8.00 12.84 -5.67
CA THR A 64 -8.01 11.48 -6.22
C THR A 64 -7.14 11.39 -7.47
N THR A 65 -6.38 10.30 -7.55
CA THR A 65 -5.57 9.92 -8.71
C THR A 65 -6.31 8.87 -9.52
N THR A 66 -6.46 9.11 -10.82
CA THR A 66 -6.98 8.14 -11.79
C THR A 66 -5.88 7.69 -12.72
N VAL A 67 -5.79 6.38 -12.97
CA VAL A 67 -4.81 5.78 -13.86
C VAL A 67 -5.52 5.16 -15.07
N ALA A 68 -5.09 5.54 -16.27
CA ALA A 68 -5.64 5.08 -17.54
C ALA A 68 -4.57 4.33 -18.34
N PRO A 69 -4.78 3.05 -18.69
CA PRO A 69 -3.79 2.24 -19.41
C PRO A 69 -3.59 2.73 -20.85
N LEU A 70 -2.37 2.57 -21.35
CA LEU A 70 -1.93 3.00 -22.67
C LEU A 70 -1.14 1.89 -23.38
N GLY A 71 -1.44 1.71 -24.67
CA GLY A 71 -0.66 0.83 -25.54
C GLY A 71 -0.82 -0.65 -25.23
N ASP A 72 0.20 -1.43 -25.61
CA ASP A 72 0.21 -2.88 -25.48
C ASP A 72 0.79 -3.35 -24.15
N ILE A 73 0.31 -4.51 -23.68
CA ILE A 73 0.83 -5.19 -22.49
C ILE A 73 2.05 -6.02 -22.89
N VAL A 74 3.15 -5.85 -22.16
CA VAL A 74 4.34 -6.69 -22.23
C VAL A 74 4.34 -7.69 -21.08
N SER A 75 4.69 -8.94 -21.35
CA SER A 75 4.82 -9.99 -20.34
C SER A 75 6.25 -10.52 -20.29
N ALA A 76 6.76 -10.76 -19.09
CA ALA A 76 8.08 -11.34 -18.89
C ALA A 76 8.09 -12.30 -17.69
N THR A 77 8.91 -13.33 -17.76
CA THR A 77 9.25 -14.21 -16.64
C THR A 77 10.76 -14.23 -16.51
N ASN A 78 11.29 -13.90 -15.33
CA ASN A 78 12.72 -13.80 -15.07
C ASN A 78 13.08 -14.40 -13.72
N THR A 79 14.38 -14.61 -13.52
CA THR A 79 14.96 -15.04 -12.24
C THR A 79 16.03 -14.04 -11.81
N GLY A 80 15.98 -13.59 -10.56
CA GLY A 80 16.81 -12.49 -10.05
C GLY A 80 16.40 -11.14 -10.64
N THR A 81 17.21 -10.12 -10.40
CA THR A 81 17.01 -8.78 -10.96
C THR A 81 17.05 -8.81 -12.49
N ALA A 82 16.01 -8.28 -13.13
CA ALA A 82 15.95 -8.18 -14.58
C ALA A 82 15.14 -6.96 -15.05
N SER A 83 15.35 -6.58 -16.31
CA SER A 83 14.63 -5.48 -16.95
C SER A 83 13.56 -6.00 -17.91
N ILE A 84 12.46 -5.25 -18.02
CA ILE A 84 11.38 -5.49 -18.97
C ILE A 84 11.40 -4.37 -19.98
N ASP A 85 11.60 -4.71 -21.27
CA ASP A 85 11.53 -3.74 -22.36
C ASP A 85 10.07 -3.48 -22.74
N LEU A 86 9.59 -2.26 -22.48
CA LEU A 86 8.24 -1.79 -22.78
C LEU A 86 8.17 -1.09 -24.15
N GLY A 87 9.32 -0.92 -24.83
CA GLY A 87 9.42 -0.03 -25.98
C GLY A 87 9.33 1.44 -25.59
N PHE A 88 9.23 2.31 -26.59
CA PHE A 88 9.16 3.76 -26.35
C PHE A 88 7.87 4.17 -25.64
N ALA A 89 8.01 4.99 -24.61
CA ALA A 89 6.89 5.55 -23.88
C ALA A 89 6.02 6.43 -24.79
N PRO A 90 4.68 6.26 -24.80
CA PRO A 90 3.75 7.24 -25.35
C PRO A 90 3.97 8.62 -24.71
N ALA A 91 3.71 9.70 -25.48
CA ALA A 91 4.01 11.07 -25.04
C ALA A 91 3.28 11.49 -23.73
N ASN A 92 2.13 10.88 -23.44
CA ASN A 92 1.32 11.13 -22.24
C ASN A 92 1.47 10.04 -21.16
N ALA A 93 2.41 9.11 -21.31
CA ALA A 93 2.68 8.10 -20.29
C ALA A 93 3.44 8.74 -19.12
N THR A 94 2.91 8.57 -17.91
CA THR A 94 3.49 9.14 -16.68
C THR A 94 3.82 8.08 -15.65
N VAL A 95 3.24 6.88 -15.77
CA VAL A 95 3.49 5.72 -14.91
C VAL A 95 3.45 4.43 -15.73
N VAL A 96 3.82 3.32 -15.10
CA VAL A 96 3.65 1.95 -15.62
C VAL A 96 2.78 1.17 -14.65
N ILE A 97 1.75 0.53 -15.19
CA ILE A 97 0.96 -0.46 -14.45
C ILE A 97 1.71 -1.79 -14.54
N VAL A 98 1.92 -2.45 -13.41
CA VAL A 98 2.58 -3.75 -13.32
C VAL A 98 1.76 -4.70 -12.46
N ASP A 99 1.35 -5.84 -13.02
CA ASP A 99 0.96 -7.00 -12.24
C ASP A 99 2.17 -7.88 -12.03
N LEU A 100 2.63 -7.97 -10.79
CA LEU A 100 3.83 -8.72 -10.41
C LEU A 100 3.42 -9.98 -9.66
N THR A 101 3.87 -11.14 -10.12
CA THR A 101 3.55 -12.46 -9.55
C THR A 101 4.83 -13.17 -9.11
N CYS A 102 4.88 -13.60 -7.84
CA CYS A 102 5.92 -14.52 -7.36
C CYS A 102 5.69 -15.93 -7.92
N VAL A 103 6.73 -16.51 -8.53
CA VAL A 103 6.73 -17.90 -9.01
C VAL A 103 7.54 -18.80 -8.07
N SER A 104 8.63 -18.28 -7.49
CA SER A 104 9.36 -18.93 -6.41
C SER A 104 8.60 -18.87 -5.07
N ASP A 105 8.99 -19.73 -4.14
CA ASP A 105 8.48 -19.85 -2.77
C ASP A 105 9.37 -19.19 -1.71
N ASP A 106 10.40 -18.46 -2.13
CA ASP A 106 11.27 -17.68 -1.25
C ASP A 106 11.90 -16.48 -1.98
N GLY A 107 12.40 -15.54 -1.18
CA GLY A 107 13.07 -14.31 -1.59
C GLY A 107 12.13 -13.14 -1.84
N MET A 108 12.74 -12.00 -2.17
CA MET A 108 12.06 -10.73 -2.31
C MET A 108 12.09 -10.23 -3.75
N VAL A 109 11.04 -9.50 -4.14
CA VAL A 109 10.95 -8.79 -5.42
C VAL A 109 10.50 -7.35 -5.17
N PHE A 110 11.12 -6.39 -5.86
CA PHE A 110 10.91 -4.97 -5.66
C PHE A 110 10.74 -4.22 -7.00
N LEU A 111 9.81 -3.29 -7.02
CA LEU A 111 9.60 -2.34 -8.12
C LEU A 111 9.63 -0.92 -7.58
N GLN A 112 10.34 -0.03 -8.27
CA GLN A 112 10.31 1.39 -7.95
C GLN A 112 9.02 2.05 -8.42
N THR A 113 8.43 2.88 -7.58
CA THR A 113 7.18 3.60 -7.85
C THR A 113 7.38 5.10 -7.72
N VAL A 114 6.40 5.87 -8.21
CA VAL A 114 6.35 7.31 -7.91
C VAL A 114 6.35 7.54 -6.39
N PRO A 115 6.82 8.72 -5.92
CA PRO A 115 6.87 9.03 -4.50
C PRO A 115 5.52 8.79 -3.80
N GLY A 116 5.58 8.21 -2.60
CA GLY A 116 4.44 8.15 -1.70
C GLY A 116 4.05 9.54 -1.19
N ALA A 117 2.82 9.68 -0.71
CA ALA A 117 2.33 10.94 -0.17
C ALA A 117 3.21 11.45 0.98
N GLY A 118 3.78 12.64 0.83
CA GLY A 118 4.62 13.30 1.84
C GLY A 118 6.09 12.89 1.83
N TYR A 119 6.53 12.12 0.82
CA TYR A 119 7.93 11.70 0.67
C TYR A 119 8.57 12.30 -0.57
N GLU A 120 9.84 12.66 -0.47
CA GLU A 120 10.65 13.08 -1.62
C GLU A 120 11.37 11.87 -2.24
N GLY A 121 11.31 11.76 -3.57
CA GLY A 121 12.03 10.75 -4.33
C GLY A 121 11.25 9.44 -4.54
N PRO A 122 11.78 8.52 -5.39
CA PRO A 122 11.13 7.25 -5.71
C PRO A 122 10.83 6.42 -4.46
N ASP A 123 9.65 5.81 -4.44
CA ASP A 123 9.28 4.81 -3.44
C ASP A 123 9.50 3.41 -3.99
N THR A 124 9.29 2.37 -3.18
CA THR A 124 9.47 0.98 -3.57
C THR A 124 8.34 0.11 -3.04
N VAL A 125 7.67 -0.61 -3.95
CA VAL A 125 6.78 -1.71 -3.59
C VAL A 125 7.57 -3.00 -3.59
N GLY A 126 7.53 -3.71 -2.46
CA GLY A 126 8.16 -5.01 -2.27
C GLY A 126 7.17 -6.15 -2.06
N MET A 127 7.50 -7.33 -2.55
CA MET A 127 6.79 -8.59 -2.31
C MET A 127 7.73 -9.63 -1.72
N ASP A 128 7.27 -10.29 -0.66
CA ASP A 128 7.90 -11.52 -0.12
C ASP A 128 7.27 -12.73 -0.81
N CYS A 129 8.09 -13.48 -1.55
CA CYS A 129 7.70 -14.66 -2.31
C CYS A 129 7.51 -15.93 -1.46
N ALA A 130 7.63 -15.85 -0.13
CA ALA A 130 7.23 -16.94 0.78
C ALA A 130 5.78 -17.42 0.60
N VAL A 131 4.96 -16.66 -0.13
CA VAL A 131 3.63 -17.05 -0.59
C VAL A 131 3.62 -17.10 -2.13
N VAL A 132 3.71 -18.32 -2.68
CA VAL A 132 3.72 -18.58 -4.14
C VAL A 132 2.41 -18.14 -4.79
N GLU A 133 2.49 -17.75 -6.07
CA GLU A 133 1.36 -17.33 -6.92
C GLU A 133 0.61 -16.09 -6.43
N ARG A 134 1.17 -15.39 -5.44
CA ARG A 134 0.68 -14.08 -5.04
C ARG A 134 0.98 -13.08 -6.15
N THR A 135 -0.07 -12.43 -6.62
CA THR A 135 0.02 -11.31 -7.56
C THR A 135 -0.29 -10.01 -6.83
N THR A 136 0.55 -8.99 -7.06
CA THR A 136 0.32 -7.62 -6.60
C THR A 136 0.12 -6.74 -7.81
N HIS A 137 -1.01 -6.02 -7.82
CA HIS A 137 -1.30 -4.98 -8.79
C HIS A 137 -0.65 -3.67 -8.36
N ILE A 138 0.13 -3.05 -9.23
CA ILE A 138 0.85 -1.80 -8.99
C ILE A 138 0.48 -0.82 -10.09
N GLU A 139 -0.22 0.26 -9.77
CA GLU A 139 -0.70 1.24 -10.76
C GLU A 139 0.25 2.42 -10.98
N ASN A 140 1.30 2.52 -10.15
CA ASN A 140 2.13 3.71 -10.02
C ASN A 140 3.63 3.42 -10.17
N GLY A 141 3.98 2.38 -10.94
CA GLY A 141 5.37 2.07 -11.27
C GLY A 141 6.04 3.22 -12.01
N LEU A 142 7.33 3.46 -11.75
CA LEU A 142 8.07 4.49 -12.47
C LEU A 142 8.24 4.09 -13.95
N PRO A 143 8.03 5.03 -14.89
CA PRO A 143 8.35 4.79 -16.28
C PRO A 143 9.87 4.69 -16.49
N PRO A 144 10.33 4.14 -17.63
CA PRO A 144 11.73 4.18 -18.02
C PRO A 144 12.28 5.61 -17.99
N LEU A 145 13.57 5.74 -17.69
CA LEU A 145 14.27 7.02 -17.77
C LEU A 145 14.16 7.60 -19.19
N ALA A 146 14.21 8.93 -19.29
CA ALA A 146 14.14 9.61 -20.59
C ALA A 146 15.19 9.05 -21.56
N GLY A 147 14.74 8.58 -22.72
CA GLY A 147 15.59 7.97 -23.75
C GLY A 147 15.86 6.47 -23.57
N THR A 148 15.29 5.81 -22.55
CA THR A 148 15.30 4.35 -22.42
C THR A 148 13.89 3.78 -22.62
N THR A 149 13.81 2.45 -22.73
CA THR A 149 12.55 1.73 -23.01
C THR A 149 12.21 0.68 -21.95
N SER A 150 13.07 0.50 -20.95
CA SER A 150 12.95 -0.61 -20.00
C SER A 150 12.82 -0.13 -18.56
N ILE A 151 11.99 -0.83 -17.80
CA ILE A 151 11.95 -0.75 -16.34
C ILE A 151 12.72 -1.91 -15.73
N THR A 152 13.21 -1.74 -14.50
CA THR A 152 13.95 -2.79 -13.78
C THR A 152 13.12 -3.27 -12.59
N ILE A 153 13.00 -4.59 -12.47
CA ILE A 153 12.46 -5.25 -11.29
C ILE A 153 13.63 -5.89 -10.55
N ALA A 154 13.89 -5.43 -9.34
CA ALA A 154 14.94 -5.99 -8.50
C ALA A 154 14.42 -7.23 -7.80
N ALA A 155 15.22 -8.28 -7.70
CA ALA A 155 14.87 -9.48 -6.95
C ALA A 155 16.11 -10.15 -6.36
N ASP A 156 15.89 -10.92 -5.29
CA ASP A 156 16.93 -11.76 -4.72
C ASP A 156 17.46 -12.77 -5.76
N PRO A 157 18.75 -13.11 -5.73
CA PRO A 157 19.31 -14.13 -6.63
C PRO A 157 18.56 -15.45 -6.52
N GLY A 158 18.11 -16.00 -7.65
CA GLY A 158 17.36 -17.27 -7.69
C GLY A 158 15.85 -17.14 -7.50
N THR A 159 15.34 -15.97 -7.08
CA THR A 159 13.90 -15.72 -6.99
C THR A 159 13.32 -15.50 -8.38
N THR A 160 12.36 -16.36 -8.75
CA THR A 160 11.67 -16.32 -10.04
C THR A 160 10.35 -15.58 -9.91
N TRP A 161 10.10 -14.68 -10.84
CA TRP A 161 8.91 -13.84 -10.88
C TRP A 161 8.41 -13.70 -12.31
N LYS A 162 7.11 -13.44 -12.44
CA LYS A 162 6.44 -13.08 -13.68
C LYS A 162 5.85 -11.69 -13.53
N ALA A 163 5.91 -10.88 -14.58
CA ALA A 163 5.27 -9.59 -14.62
C ALA A 163 4.51 -9.39 -15.92
N THR A 164 3.37 -8.70 -15.84
CA THR A 164 2.75 -8.05 -17.00
C THR A 164 2.74 -6.54 -16.77
N ALA A 165 3.25 -5.78 -17.74
CA ALA A 165 3.47 -4.35 -17.61
C ALA A 165 2.95 -3.59 -18.83
N GLN A 166 2.41 -2.40 -18.61
CA GLN A 166 1.95 -1.49 -19.67
C GLN A 166 2.11 -0.04 -19.23
N TYR A 167 2.31 0.86 -20.19
CA TYR A 167 2.30 2.30 -19.91
C TYR A 167 0.91 2.75 -19.45
N ALA A 168 0.86 3.84 -18.69
CA ALA A 168 -0.40 4.49 -18.33
C ALA A 168 -0.23 6.00 -18.13
N THR A 169 -1.33 6.72 -18.29
CA THR A 169 -1.44 8.11 -17.81
C THR A 169 -2.00 8.09 -16.40
N SER A 170 -1.34 8.78 -15.49
CA SER A 170 -1.83 9.07 -14.14
C SER A 170 -2.21 10.55 -14.07
N THR A 171 -3.40 10.84 -13.57
CA THR A 171 -3.91 12.20 -13.40
C THR A 171 -4.49 12.36 -12.01
N THR A 172 -4.01 13.36 -11.29
CA THR A 172 -4.44 13.67 -9.93
C THR A 172 -5.23 14.97 -9.95
N THR A 173 -6.43 14.95 -9.39
CA THR A 173 -7.23 16.17 -9.19
C THR A 173 -6.63 17.03 -8.09
N GLU A 174 -6.89 18.34 -8.13
CA GLU A 174 -6.49 19.23 -7.03
C GLU A 174 -7.25 18.86 -5.74
N TRP A 175 -6.64 19.15 -4.59
CA TRP A 175 -7.37 19.13 -3.32
C TRP A 175 -8.39 20.27 -3.28
N GLY A 176 -9.45 20.06 -2.50
CA GLY A 176 -10.34 21.15 -2.15
C GLY A 176 -9.68 22.05 -1.12
N VAL A 177 -10.11 23.31 -1.07
CA VAL A 177 -9.71 24.25 -0.02
C VAL A 177 -10.98 24.84 0.59
N ASN A 178 -11.10 24.73 1.91
CA ASN A 178 -12.28 25.22 2.62
C ASN A 178 -12.17 26.72 2.96
N ALA A 179 -13.22 27.28 3.58
CA ALA A 179 -13.27 28.71 3.93
C ALA A 179 -12.21 29.14 4.96
N ASN A 180 -11.66 28.19 5.71
CA ASN A 180 -10.57 28.41 6.68
C ASN A 180 -9.18 28.33 6.01
N GLY A 181 -9.11 28.09 4.70
CA GLY A 181 -7.87 27.92 3.96
C GLY A 181 -7.22 26.55 4.13
N GLN A 182 -7.93 25.58 4.71
CA GLN A 182 -7.41 24.22 4.90
C GLN A 182 -7.68 23.37 3.66
N SER A 183 -6.69 22.58 3.27
CA SER A 183 -6.77 21.62 2.18
C SER A 183 -7.49 20.34 2.63
N TYR A 184 -8.34 19.79 1.78
CA TYR A 184 -9.04 18.53 2.05
C TYR A 184 -9.07 17.63 0.82
N GLY A 185 -8.88 16.33 1.02
CA GLY A 185 -8.87 15.35 -0.07
C GLY A 185 -8.03 14.12 0.18
N VAL A 186 -7.85 13.30 -0.86
CA VAL A 186 -7.07 12.06 -0.79
C VAL A 186 -5.57 12.39 -0.81
N PRO A 187 -4.74 11.84 0.11
CA PRO A 187 -3.29 11.93 0.00
C PRO A 187 -2.78 11.44 -1.36
N ASN A 188 -1.83 12.17 -1.96
CA ASN A 188 -1.33 11.87 -3.29
C ASN A 188 0.13 12.31 -3.46
N VAL A 189 0.65 12.28 -4.68
CA VAL A 189 2.04 12.62 -5.01
C VAL A 189 2.43 14.03 -4.54
N ASN A 190 1.47 14.95 -4.39
CA ASN A 190 1.71 16.32 -3.94
C ASN A 190 1.79 16.44 -2.41
N GLY A 191 1.57 15.36 -1.66
CA GLY A 191 1.67 15.32 -0.21
C GLY A 191 0.43 14.78 0.50
N VAL A 192 0.22 15.27 1.71
CA VAL A 192 -0.93 14.94 2.55
C VAL A 192 -1.71 16.25 2.81
N PRO A 193 -3.03 16.31 2.56
CA PRO A 193 -3.83 17.48 2.86
C PRO A 193 -4.07 17.64 4.37
N ASP A 194 -4.52 18.82 4.80
CA ASP A 194 -4.84 19.08 6.21
C ASP A 194 -5.95 18.17 6.72
N LEU A 195 -6.94 17.87 5.86
CA LEU A 195 -8.04 16.95 6.16
C LEU A 195 -8.09 15.76 5.18
N THR A 196 -8.07 14.54 5.72
CA THR A 196 -8.10 13.29 4.93
C THR A 196 -9.41 12.53 5.09
N PRO A 197 -9.93 11.89 4.02
CA PRO A 197 -11.20 11.18 4.05
C PRO A 197 -11.25 10.09 5.13
N ALA A 198 -12.37 10.06 5.83
CA ALA A 198 -12.65 9.14 6.92
C ALA A 198 -14.11 8.70 6.88
N ILE A 199 -14.38 7.55 7.51
CA ILE A 199 -15.73 7.06 7.73
C ILE A 199 -15.95 6.98 9.22
N ALA A 200 -16.93 7.72 9.72
CA ALA A 200 -17.32 7.67 11.11
C ALA A 200 -17.99 6.33 11.46
N SER A 201 -18.01 5.98 12.73
CA SER A 201 -18.63 4.76 13.27
C SER A 201 -20.13 4.65 13.01
N ASN A 202 -20.80 5.77 12.72
CA ASN A 202 -22.20 5.82 12.27
C ASN A 202 -22.36 5.55 10.76
N GLY A 203 -21.26 5.34 10.02
CA GLY A 203 -21.24 5.10 8.58
C GLY A 203 -21.23 6.37 7.73
N GLU A 204 -21.21 7.57 8.33
CA GLU A 204 -21.13 8.83 7.60
C GLU A 204 -19.72 9.12 7.12
N TRP A 205 -19.61 9.61 5.89
CA TRP A 205 -18.35 10.07 5.31
C TRP A 205 -18.05 11.48 5.75
N GLY A 206 -16.76 11.74 5.99
CA GLY A 206 -16.25 13.07 6.23
C GLY A 206 -14.72 13.06 6.17
N TYR A 207 -14.11 13.88 7.00
CA TYR A 207 -12.67 14.05 7.03
C TYR A 207 -12.14 14.12 8.45
N VAL A 208 -10.91 13.66 8.65
CA VAL A 208 -10.16 13.82 9.91
C VAL A 208 -8.97 14.73 9.66
N PHE A 209 -8.55 15.49 10.67
CA PHE A 209 -7.30 16.23 10.57
C PHE A 209 -6.12 15.28 10.51
N SER A 210 -5.26 15.46 9.50
CA SER A 210 -4.06 14.65 9.33
C SER A 210 -3.13 14.77 10.52
N GLU A 211 -3.00 15.97 11.10
CA GLU A 211 -2.20 16.19 12.31
C GLU A 211 -2.77 15.46 13.53
N ASP A 212 -4.09 15.45 13.72
CA ASP A 212 -4.73 14.74 14.83
C ASP A 212 -4.46 13.23 14.72
N VAL A 213 -4.59 12.67 13.52
CA VAL A 213 -4.27 11.24 13.27
C VAL A 213 -2.80 10.95 13.58
N MET A 214 -1.88 11.79 13.09
CA MET A 214 -0.44 11.60 13.31
C MET A 214 -0.02 11.80 14.77
N ALA A 215 -0.74 12.61 15.53
CA ALA A 215 -0.47 12.89 16.94
C ALA A 215 -1.06 11.83 17.90
N MET A 216 -1.86 10.88 17.41
CA MET A 216 -2.41 9.84 18.29
C MET A 216 -1.29 8.93 18.81
N GLU A 217 -1.16 8.81 20.13
CA GLU A 217 -0.20 7.89 20.77
C GLU A 217 -0.90 6.66 21.38
N GLN A 218 -2.22 6.71 21.52
CA GLN A 218 -3.04 5.66 22.12
C GLN A 218 -4.31 5.45 21.29
N GLU A 219 -4.90 4.25 21.40
CA GLU A 219 -6.22 3.99 20.83
C GLU A 219 -7.25 4.99 21.36
N GLY A 220 -8.19 5.36 20.50
CA GLY A 220 -9.18 6.36 20.87
C GLY A 220 -10.18 6.63 19.76
N PHE A 221 -10.86 7.77 19.88
CA PHE A 221 -11.80 8.25 18.89
C PHE A 221 -11.30 9.59 18.35
N ILE A 222 -11.33 9.74 17.04
CA ILE A 222 -11.09 11.01 16.36
C ILE A 222 -12.41 11.52 15.80
N ASN A 223 -12.64 12.82 15.90
CA ASN A 223 -13.81 13.45 15.28
C ASN A 223 -13.67 13.40 13.76
N VAL A 224 -14.76 13.06 13.10
CA VAL A 224 -14.92 13.14 11.65
C VAL A 224 -15.76 14.38 11.36
N TYR A 225 -15.24 15.23 10.49
CA TYR A 225 -15.80 16.53 10.13
C TYR A 225 -16.35 16.52 8.71
N GLU A 226 -17.24 17.46 8.37
CA GLU A 226 -17.46 17.84 6.97
C GLU A 226 -16.18 18.46 6.37
N SER A 227 -16.18 18.73 5.06
CA SER A 227 -15.04 19.37 4.39
C SER A 227 -14.75 20.79 4.90
N ASP A 228 -15.65 21.40 5.68
CA ASP A 228 -15.45 22.70 6.31
C ASP A 228 -14.42 22.67 7.47
N GLY A 229 -14.05 21.48 7.94
CA GLY A 229 -13.13 21.28 9.05
C GLY A 229 -13.66 21.71 10.42
N THR A 230 -14.97 21.98 10.55
CA THR A 230 -15.59 22.47 11.79
C THR A 230 -16.85 21.70 12.20
N THR A 231 -17.63 21.22 11.24
CA THR A 231 -18.89 20.52 11.51
C THR A 231 -18.62 19.04 11.75
N VAL A 232 -18.80 18.57 12.98
CA VAL A 232 -18.60 17.14 13.32
C VAL A 232 -19.79 16.31 12.84
N VAL A 233 -19.52 15.33 11.98
CA VAL A 233 -20.51 14.35 11.45
C VAL A 233 -20.46 13.02 12.21
N GLY A 234 -19.38 12.75 12.94
CA GLY A 234 -19.28 11.56 13.77
C GLY A 234 -17.91 11.36 14.37
N GLN A 235 -17.62 10.14 14.79
CA GLN A 235 -16.32 9.77 15.34
C GLN A 235 -15.86 8.43 14.76
N GLN A 236 -14.58 8.34 14.43
CA GLN A 236 -13.95 7.11 13.97
C GLN A 236 -13.07 6.54 15.10
N PRO A 237 -13.22 5.24 15.45
CA PRO A 237 -12.27 4.59 16.33
C PRO A 237 -10.93 4.43 15.61
N ILE A 238 -9.84 4.82 16.27
CA ILE A 238 -8.48 4.59 15.80
C ILE A 238 -7.88 3.51 16.67
N GLN A 239 -7.50 2.42 15.99
CA GLN A 239 -6.73 1.33 16.60
C GLN A 239 -5.27 1.54 16.24
N ILE A 240 -4.42 1.58 17.27
CA ILE A 240 -2.98 1.57 17.09
C ILE A 240 -2.58 0.11 17.22
N ALA A 241 -2.02 -0.46 16.16
CA ALA A 241 -1.49 -1.82 16.24
C ALA A 241 -0.49 -1.89 17.39
N GLU A 242 -0.77 -2.73 18.41
CA GLU A 242 0.14 -2.92 19.53
C GLU A 242 1.55 -3.23 19.01
N ASN A 243 2.53 -2.45 19.47
CA ASN A 243 3.93 -2.79 19.31
C ASN A 243 4.16 -4.14 19.99
N ILE A 244 4.23 -5.22 19.22
CA ILE A 244 4.58 -6.53 19.77
C ILE A 244 5.96 -6.40 20.42
N PRO A 245 6.10 -6.68 21.74
CA PRO A 245 7.35 -6.51 22.45
C PRO A 245 8.45 -7.29 21.74
N LEU A 246 9.51 -6.57 21.39
CA LEU A 246 10.65 -7.12 20.71
C LEU A 246 11.49 -7.91 21.70
N ASP A 247 11.57 -9.23 21.52
CA ASP A 247 12.56 -10.06 22.20
C ASP A 247 13.94 -9.81 21.55
N GLU A 248 14.72 -8.92 22.16
CA GLU A 248 16.06 -8.53 21.70
C GLU A 248 17.03 -9.71 21.61
N THR A 249 16.77 -10.82 22.31
CA THR A 249 17.61 -12.03 22.25
C THR A 249 17.45 -12.82 20.95
N LYS A 250 16.43 -12.49 20.14
CA LYS A 250 16.12 -13.16 18.86
C LYS A 250 16.44 -12.33 17.62
N ILE A 251 17.08 -11.18 17.78
CA ILE A 251 17.63 -10.39 16.68
C ILE A 251 19.08 -10.85 16.47
N PRO A 252 19.45 -11.47 15.33
CA PRO A 252 20.85 -11.72 15.04
C PRO A 252 21.55 -10.37 14.89
N ARG A 253 22.42 -10.03 15.86
CA ARG A 253 23.43 -8.98 15.66
C ARG A 253 24.41 -9.48 14.60
N SER A 254 24.34 -8.94 13.40
CA SER A 254 25.46 -8.71 12.46
C SER A 254 24.87 -8.24 11.12
N LEU A 255 25.44 -7.28 10.40
CA LEU A 255 26.87 -6.96 10.24
C LEU A 255 27.16 -5.45 10.31
N PRO A 256 28.39 -5.06 10.66
CA PRO A 256 28.84 -3.67 10.61
C PRO A 256 28.89 -3.18 9.15
N PHE A 257 28.45 -1.95 8.92
CA PHE A 257 28.88 -1.17 7.76
C PHE A 257 30.41 -1.06 7.83
N SER A 258 31.11 -1.78 6.95
CA SER A 258 32.52 -1.50 6.68
C SER A 258 32.56 -0.31 5.74
N THR A 259 32.83 0.87 6.29
CA THR A 259 33.40 1.97 5.50
C THR A 259 34.88 1.69 5.37
N ASP A 260 35.29 1.08 4.26
CA ASP A 260 36.66 1.24 3.78
C ASP A 260 36.58 1.77 2.35
N SER A 261 37.03 3.01 2.22
CA SER A 261 37.36 3.68 0.97
C SER A 261 38.74 3.20 0.54
N ASP A 262 38.91 2.89 -0.74
CA ASP A 262 40.16 3.10 -1.47
C ASP A 262 39.95 4.25 -2.46
#